data_AF-A0A9E3Y260-F1
#
_entry.id   AF-A0A9E3Y260-F1
#
_cell.length_a   1.000
_cell.length_b   1.000
_cell.length_c   1.000
_cell.angle_alpha   90.00
_cell.angle_beta   90.00
_cell.angle_gamma   90.00
#
_symmetry.space_group_name_H-M   'P 1'
#
loop_
_entity.id
_entity.type
_entity.pdbx_description
1 polymer ?
#
loop_
_entity_poly.entity_id
_entity_poly.type
_entity_poly.pdbx_seq_one_letter_code
_entity_poly.pdbx_strand_id
1 'polypeptide(L)'
;MKPVDAATIRRVRAQLVGDPDLAGRSLARRLSQQADSWFESLAADLPAGWALVATGGYARGVLAPGSDIDVMLLHPPKVSDAQVREVAEGLWYPMWDAGLKLSPAVHSPKSLQQLASDDLDTATSILLLRTLAGDASFAAGINATALEQWRKRPYVWLQRLLDSGQQRWARLGAVASLLEPDLKDGRGGLRDHDMLRWALRVDRPEVAAAMESPIEDLAAPAELLLAARCELHRATGRAVNVLLLQDQDRVAEAMGFADADALMLNLSGAAHAIEWATERFWDRVERLVRSGGRTRAATAVPLAPGVLLLNEEAHIAPDADVDEQAYVFRFAAAAAHAGRPMSGRSLRMLASRGTPPGEEWTETTRRAFVSLLGSGQSLAPTIEALERYGLFSRFVPEWRAVRSLPQRNAFHTYTVDHHLLATIANANEFVRDVARPDLLLVGALMHDLGKGYPGDHTEAGVGLVDEVVGRMGFGPEDRRVITAMVEHHLLLPETATRRDLSDPRTAANVAAAVGDRETLHLLAALTEADSRATGPGAWSDWKKALLSELVDLTDAALRGAAAPASATTRSPDLDRLAGQVTNGDVHIEVVPQADVDLLRIASRDRAGLF
;
A
#
# COMPACT_ATOMS: atom_id res chain seq x y z
N MET A 1 38.78 24.41 -21.78
CA MET A 1 37.71 23.79 -22.61
C MET A 1 36.59 24.82 -22.71
N LYS A 2 35.91 25.01 -23.85
CA LYS A 2 34.76 25.96 -23.83
C LYS A 2 33.65 25.36 -22.95
N PRO A 3 33.02 26.13 -22.05
CA PRO A 3 31.91 25.64 -21.26
C PRO A 3 30.79 25.15 -22.17
N VAL A 4 30.09 24.09 -21.74
CA VAL A 4 28.99 23.51 -22.53
C VAL A 4 27.85 24.51 -22.65
N ASP A 5 27.30 24.69 -23.85
CA ASP A 5 26.18 25.62 -24.08
C ASP A 5 24.82 24.98 -23.80
N ALA A 6 23.82 25.84 -23.53
CA ALA A 6 22.46 25.41 -23.17
C ALA A 6 21.76 24.60 -24.29
N ALA A 7 22.08 24.88 -25.55
CA ALA A 7 21.53 24.15 -26.69
C ALA A 7 22.05 22.70 -26.73
N THR A 8 23.33 22.50 -26.43
CA THR A 8 23.98 21.20 -26.33
C THR A 8 23.40 20.40 -25.18
N ILE A 9 23.24 21.01 -23.99
CA ILE A 9 22.60 20.36 -22.83
C ILE A 9 21.20 19.85 -23.19
N ARG A 10 20.34 20.73 -23.75
CA ARG A 10 18.98 20.36 -24.17
C ARG A 10 18.97 19.20 -25.15
N ARG A 11 19.78 19.29 -26.20
CA ARG A 11 19.84 18.26 -27.25
C ARG A 11 20.29 16.92 -26.70
N VAL A 12 21.37 16.89 -25.93
CA VAL A 12 21.92 15.65 -25.38
C VAL A 12 20.95 15.04 -24.35
N ARG A 13 20.33 15.86 -23.50
CA ARG A 13 19.29 15.36 -22.57
C ARG A 13 18.11 14.76 -23.32
N ALA A 14 17.58 15.45 -24.32
CA ALA A 14 16.46 14.97 -25.11
C ALA A 14 16.81 13.65 -25.83
N GLN A 15 18.03 13.55 -26.36
CA GLN A 15 18.53 12.30 -26.96
C GLN A 15 18.58 11.17 -25.94
N LEU A 16 19.12 11.38 -24.73
CA LEU A 16 19.20 10.35 -23.70
C LEU A 16 17.82 9.91 -23.20
N VAL A 17 16.91 10.85 -22.97
CA VAL A 17 15.55 10.54 -22.50
C VAL A 17 14.71 9.84 -23.58
N GLY A 18 14.96 10.17 -24.85
CA GLY A 18 14.30 9.55 -26.00
C GLY A 18 14.95 8.26 -26.51
N ASP A 19 16.07 7.83 -25.91
CA ASP A 19 16.82 6.65 -26.34
C ASP A 19 16.08 5.36 -25.91
N PRO A 20 15.57 4.54 -26.85
CA PRO A 20 14.85 3.33 -26.51
C PRO A 20 15.76 2.23 -25.94
N ASP A 21 17.08 2.31 -26.13
CA ASP A 21 18.04 1.34 -25.60
C ASP A 21 18.42 1.62 -24.13
N LEU A 22 17.99 2.77 -23.59
CA LEU A 22 18.15 3.14 -22.19
C LEU A 22 16.83 3.00 -21.45
N ALA A 23 16.78 2.10 -20.46
CA ALA A 23 15.60 1.86 -19.65
C ALA A 23 15.93 1.85 -18.16
N GLY A 24 15.01 2.38 -17.36
CA GLY A 24 15.08 2.32 -15.91
C GLY A 24 16.41 2.78 -15.30
N ARG A 25 17.13 1.88 -14.60
CA ARG A 25 18.39 2.23 -13.92
C ARG A 25 19.51 2.62 -14.90
N SER A 26 19.59 2.01 -16.08
CA SER A 26 20.64 2.36 -17.05
C SER A 26 20.45 3.80 -17.55
N LEU A 27 19.20 4.18 -17.83
CA LEU A 27 18.82 5.56 -18.13
C LEU A 27 19.18 6.50 -16.97
N ALA A 28 18.78 6.18 -15.74
CA ALA A 28 19.06 7.03 -14.57
C ALA A 28 20.56 7.26 -14.34
N ARG A 29 21.36 6.19 -14.50
CA ARG A 29 22.82 6.26 -14.40
C ARG A 29 23.42 7.10 -15.52
N ARG A 30 22.94 6.93 -16.75
CA ARG A 30 23.45 7.68 -17.91
C ARG A 30 23.12 9.17 -17.81
N LEU A 31 21.91 9.51 -17.36
CA LEU A 31 21.52 10.89 -17.05
C LEU A 31 22.41 11.51 -15.98
N SER A 32 22.73 10.74 -14.93
CA SER A 32 23.62 11.19 -13.85
C SER A 32 25.04 11.46 -14.38
N GLN A 33 25.63 10.51 -15.11
CA GLN A 33 26.95 10.67 -15.71
C GLN A 33 27.02 11.85 -16.68
N GLN A 34 25.93 12.08 -17.44
CA GLN A 34 25.88 13.20 -18.35
C GLN A 34 25.81 14.53 -17.59
N ALA A 35 25.03 14.61 -16.52
CA ALA A 35 24.99 15.77 -15.64
C ALA A 35 26.36 16.04 -15.00
N ASP A 36 27.09 14.99 -14.60
CA ASP A 36 28.44 15.11 -14.07
C ASP A 36 29.35 15.84 -15.06
N SER A 37 29.37 15.39 -16.32
CA SER A 37 30.22 15.99 -17.36
C SER A 37 29.90 17.46 -17.64
N TRP A 38 28.64 17.88 -17.48
CA TRP A 38 28.26 19.28 -17.64
C TRP A 38 28.77 20.12 -16.48
N PHE A 39 28.58 19.66 -15.23
CA PHE A 39 29.08 20.36 -14.06
C PHE A 39 30.60 20.37 -13.97
N GLU A 40 31.29 19.28 -14.32
CA GLU A 40 32.75 19.23 -14.43
C GLU A 40 33.29 20.27 -15.42
N SER A 41 32.60 20.46 -16.55
CA SER A 41 32.95 21.48 -17.55
C SER A 41 32.70 22.91 -17.05
N LEU A 42 31.56 23.17 -16.41
CA LEU A 42 31.20 24.49 -15.88
C LEU A 42 32.04 24.89 -14.66
N ALA A 43 32.45 23.92 -13.86
CA ALA A 43 33.18 24.12 -12.61
C ALA A 43 34.71 23.95 -12.77
N ALA A 44 35.22 23.92 -14.00
CA ALA A 44 36.64 23.72 -14.31
C ALA A 44 37.54 24.77 -13.64
N ASP A 45 37.05 26.01 -13.53
CA ASP A 45 37.77 27.16 -12.98
C ASP A 45 37.32 27.52 -11.55
N LEU A 46 36.81 26.56 -10.79
CA LEU A 46 36.43 26.79 -9.38
C LEU A 46 37.63 27.34 -8.57
N PRO A 47 37.43 28.36 -7.71
CA PRO A 47 38.52 28.87 -6.90
C PRO A 47 39.07 27.81 -5.93
N ALA A 48 40.35 27.94 -5.57
CA ALA A 48 40.99 27.03 -4.62
C ALA A 48 40.22 26.98 -3.29
N GLY A 49 40.03 25.76 -2.76
CA GLY A 49 39.29 25.51 -1.52
C GLY A 49 37.76 25.50 -1.67
N TRP A 50 37.22 25.59 -2.90
CA TRP A 50 35.80 25.38 -3.19
C TRP A 50 35.57 23.97 -3.71
N ALA A 51 34.35 23.47 -3.54
CA ALA A 51 33.94 22.20 -4.10
C ALA A 51 32.48 22.26 -4.57
N LEU A 52 32.22 21.67 -5.73
CA LEU A 52 30.86 21.41 -6.20
C LEU A 52 30.56 19.93 -5.97
N VAL A 53 29.49 19.64 -5.25
CA VAL A 53 29.10 18.27 -4.89
C VAL A 53 27.67 17.97 -5.32
N ALA A 54 27.42 16.74 -5.73
CA ALA A 54 26.09 16.19 -5.84
C ALA A 54 25.61 15.68 -4.47
N THR A 55 24.31 15.81 -4.21
CA THR A 55 23.64 15.28 -3.01
C THR A 55 22.48 14.36 -3.41
N GLY A 56 21.80 13.77 -2.41
CA GLY A 56 20.54 13.05 -2.64
C GLY A 56 20.64 11.89 -3.66
N GLY A 57 19.60 11.76 -4.49
CA GLY A 57 19.54 10.73 -5.53
C GLY A 57 20.58 10.92 -6.63
N TYR A 58 20.96 12.17 -6.91
CA TYR A 58 22.00 12.47 -7.90
C TYR A 58 23.39 11.99 -7.45
N ALA A 59 23.73 12.16 -6.17
CA ALA A 59 24.97 11.62 -5.60
C ALA A 59 25.06 10.09 -5.77
N ARG A 60 23.91 9.40 -5.71
CA ARG A 60 23.80 7.94 -5.89
C ARG A 60 23.76 7.50 -7.36
N GLY A 61 23.64 8.42 -8.30
CA GLY A 61 23.53 8.11 -9.72
C GLY A 61 22.18 7.54 -10.13
N VAL A 62 21.09 7.94 -9.45
CA VAL A 62 19.71 7.45 -9.69
C VAL A 62 18.77 8.55 -10.20
N LEU A 63 19.28 9.42 -11.07
CA LEU A 63 18.56 10.60 -11.54
C LEU A 63 17.51 10.24 -12.61
N ALA A 64 16.22 10.28 -12.23
CA ALA A 64 15.12 10.02 -13.17
C ALA A 64 14.88 11.21 -14.12
N PRO A 65 14.25 11.02 -15.29
CA PRO A 65 14.11 12.06 -16.33
C PRO A 65 13.45 13.36 -15.88
N GLY A 66 12.47 13.30 -14.99
CA GLY A 66 11.81 14.49 -14.42
C GLY A 66 12.43 15.00 -13.11
N SER A 67 13.38 14.28 -12.51
CA SER A 67 13.96 14.67 -11.21
C SER A 67 14.74 15.97 -11.30
N ASP A 68 14.66 16.75 -10.22
CA ASP A 68 15.58 17.85 -9.97
C ASP A 68 17.01 17.32 -9.79
N ILE A 69 17.99 18.13 -10.17
CA ILE A 69 19.40 17.85 -9.97
C ILE A 69 19.86 18.52 -8.67
N ASP A 70 20.03 17.71 -7.62
CA ASP A 70 20.45 18.17 -6.29
C ASP A 70 21.97 18.40 -6.24
N VAL A 71 22.37 19.66 -6.15
CA VAL A 71 23.79 20.08 -6.17
C VAL A 71 24.07 21.12 -5.08
N MET A 72 25.27 21.09 -4.54
CA MET A 72 25.68 22.00 -3.49
C MET A 72 27.07 22.58 -3.79
N LEU A 73 27.17 23.90 -3.76
CA LEU A 73 28.42 24.63 -3.84
C LEU A 73 28.94 24.90 -2.43
N LEU A 74 30.10 24.34 -2.12
CA LEU A 74 30.80 24.49 -0.86
C LEU A 74 31.93 25.49 -1.03
N HIS A 75 31.97 26.50 -0.16
CA HIS A 75 32.98 27.55 -0.20
C HIS A 75 33.71 27.69 1.15
N PRO A 76 34.99 28.14 1.16
CA PRO A 76 35.72 28.35 2.40
C PRO A 76 35.11 29.50 3.21
N PRO A 77 35.39 29.56 4.52
CA PRO A 77 34.94 30.68 5.35
C PRO A 77 35.59 31.99 4.89
N LYS A 78 34.95 33.12 5.23
CA LYS A 78 35.45 34.49 4.96
C LYS A 78 35.55 34.86 3.46
N VAL A 79 34.74 34.22 2.63
CA VAL A 79 34.49 34.63 1.23
C VAL A 79 33.41 35.72 1.22
N SER A 80 33.53 36.72 0.35
CA SER A 80 32.51 37.76 0.20
C SER A 80 31.25 37.23 -0.50
N ASP A 81 30.07 37.70 -0.10
CA ASP A 81 28.79 37.31 -0.72
C ASP A 81 28.78 37.59 -2.23
N ALA A 82 29.46 38.64 -2.68
CA ALA A 82 29.60 38.97 -4.10
C ALA A 82 30.35 37.87 -4.87
N GLN A 83 31.44 37.36 -4.31
CA GLN A 83 32.21 36.26 -4.92
C GLN A 83 31.43 34.93 -4.89
N VAL A 84 30.73 34.64 -3.79
CA VAL A 84 29.82 33.47 -3.69
C VAL A 84 28.76 33.53 -4.78
N ARG A 85 28.12 34.69 -4.92
CA ARG A 85 27.11 34.93 -5.94
C ARG A 85 27.65 34.76 -7.35
N GLU A 86 28.79 35.39 -7.66
CA GLU A 86 29.41 35.31 -8.99
C GLU A 86 29.70 33.86 -9.40
N VAL A 87 30.33 33.08 -8.52
CA VAL A 87 30.64 31.66 -8.80
C VAL A 87 29.36 30.83 -8.91
N ALA A 88 28.40 31.03 -8.00
CA ALA A 88 27.12 30.31 -8.01
C ALA A 88 26.32 30.59 -9.30
N GLU A 89 26.18 31.86 -9.68
CA GLU A 89 25.46 32.28 -10.89
C GLU A 89 26.11 31.69 -12.16
N GLY A 90 27.44 31.62 -12.21
CA GLY A 90 28.19 30.97 -13.30
C GLY A 90 27.93 29.47 -13.44
N LEU A 91 27.52 28.79 -12.37
CA LEU A 91 27.19 27.36 -12.38
C LEU A 91 25.69 27.11 -12.64
N TRP A 92 24.82 27.92 -12.04
CA TRP A 92 23.37 27.67 -12.06
C TRP A 92 22.67 28.20 -13.31
N TYR A 93 22.98 29.43 -13.73
CA TYR A 93 22.28 30.04 -14.88
C TYR A 93 22.43 29.24 -16.18
N PRO A 94 23.62 28.73 -16.56
CA PRO A 94 23.73 27.90 -17.77
C PRO A 94 22.82 26.66 -17.76
N MET A 95 22.59 26.07 -16.59
CA MET A 95 21.75 24.89 -16.42
C MET A 95 20.26 25.25 -16.44
N TRP A 96 19.87 26.34 -15.78
CA TRP A 96 18.50 26.86 -15.84
C TRP A 96 18.12 27.37 -17.23
N ASP A 97 19.04 28.07 -17.91
CA ASP A 97 18.88 28.53 -19.30
C ASP A 97 18.76 27.35 -20.27
N ALA A 98 19.34 26.19 -19.92
CA ALA A 98 19.13 24.92 -20.60
C ALA A 98 17.79 24.24 -20.28
N GLY A 99 16.98 24.80 -19.37
CA GLY A 99 15.70 24.25 -18.95
C GLY A 99 15.81 23.07 -17.98
N LEU A 100 16.97 22.87 -17.36
CA LEU A 100 17.14 21.87 -16.31
C LEU A 100 16.57 22.39 -14.99
N LYS A 101 15.90 21.50 -14.25
CA LYS A 101 15.50 21.77 -12.88
C LYS A 101 16.65 21.46 -11.95
N LEU A 102 17.12 22.47 -11.22
CA LEU A 102 18.13 22.32 -10.20
C LEU A 102 17.52 22.58 -8.84
N SER A 103 18.03 21.86 -7.83
CA SER A 103 17.85 22.19 -6.42
C SER A 103 19.22 22.62 -5.85
N PRO A 104 19.74 23.81 -6.22
CA PRO A 104 21.07 24.21 -5.82
C PRO A 104 21.08 24.75 -4.38
N ALA A 105 22.12 24.39 -3.64
CA ALA A 105 22.42 24.95 -2.34
C ALA A 105 23.83 25.56 -2.32
N VAL A 106 24.05 26.59 -1.51
CA VAL A 106 25.36 27.23 -1.37
C VAL A 106 25.66 27.41 0.11
N HIS A 107 26.77 26.83 0.58
CA HIS A 107 27.07 26.84 2.00
C HIS A 107 28.57 26.95 2.29
N SER A 108 28.86 27.66 3.38
CA SER A 108 30.09 27.46 4.14
C SER A 108 29.97 26.23 5.06
N PRO A 109 31.08 25.64 5.52
CA PRO A 109 31.05 24.54 6.49
C PRO A 109 30.21 24.88 7.74
N LYS A 110 30.34 26.10 8.25
CA LYS A 110 29.63 26.54 9.45
C LYS A 110 28.12 26.63 9.23
N SER A 111 27.68 27.26 8.14
CA SER A 111 26.25 27.37 7.82
C SER A 111 25.61 26.01 7.57
N LEU A 112 26.33 25.10 6.90
CA LEU A 112 25.83 23.76 6.62
C LEU A 112 25.68 22.93 7.90
N GLN A 113 26.68 22.96 8.78
CA GLN A 113 26.60 22.32 10.10
C GLN A 113 25.44 22.83 10.94
N GLN A 114 25.18 24.14 10.91
CA GLN A 114 24.09 24.75 11.67
C GLN A 114 22.72 24.32 11.16
N LEU A 115 22.53 24.20 9.84
CA LEU A 115 21.27 23.74 9.28
C LEU A 115 21.08 22.23 9.53
N ALA A 116 22.12 21.44 9.29
CA ALA A 116 22.09 19.99 9.48
C ALA A 116 21.94 19.54 10.95
N SER A 117 22.11 20.42 11.94
CA SER A 117 21.96 20.02 13.35
C SER A 117 20.52 19.72 13.74
N ASP A 118 19.56 20.36 13.06
CA ASP A 118 18.14 20.30 13.43
C ASP A 118 17.18 20.14 12.24
N ASP A 119 17.64 20.20 10.99
CA ASP A 119 16.82 19.92 9.80
C ASP A 119 17.09 18.51 9.24
N LEU A 120 16.06 17.67 9.16
CA LEU A 120 16.21 16.26 8.74
C LEU A 120 16.58 16.14 7.26
N ASP A 121 15.98 16.96 6.40
CA ASP A 121 16.23 16.91 4.95
C ASP A 121 17.68 17.32 4.64
N THR A 122 18.15 18.41 5.24
CA THR A 122 19.56 18.82 5.12
C THR A 122 20.48 17.76 5.71
N ALA A 123 20.21 17.27 6.93
CA ALA A 123 21.06 16.28 7.59
C ALA A 123 21.21 15.00 6.75
N THR A 124 20.12 14.47 6.20
CA THR A 124 20.15 13.27 5.35
C THR A 124 20.80 13.51 3.99
N SER A 125 20.61 14.69 3.39
CA SER A 125 21.19 15.06 2.08
C SER A 125 22.72 15.04 2.08
N ILE A 126 23.35 15.37 3.22
CA ILE A 126 24.80 15.49 3.33
C ILE A 126 25.49 14.24 3.90
N LEU A 127 24.73 13.20 4.28
CA LEU A 127 25.30 11.90 4.67
C LEU A 127 26.05 11.23 3.51
N LEU A 128 25.72 11.60 2.27
CA LEU A 128 26.42 11.18 1.07
C LEU A 128 26.66 12.41 0.18
N LEU A 129 27.92 12.85 0.12
CA LEU A 129 28.38 13.83 -0.85
C LEU A 129 29.22 13.13 -1.91
N ARG A 130 28.98 13.45 -3.18
CA ARG A 130 29.84 13.03 -4.29
C ARG A 130 30.42 14.27 -4.95
N THR A 131 31.74 14.44 -4.85
CA THR A 131 32.43 15.56 -5.49
C THR A 131 32.30 15.46 -7.00
N LEU A 132 31.83 16.53 -7.62
CA LEU A 132 31.77 16.71 -9.07
C LEU A 132 33.01 17.48 -9.56
N ALA A 133 33.38 18.55 -8.85
CA ALA A 133 34.54 19.38 -9.20
C ALA A 133 35.11 20.10 -7.96
N GLY A 134 36.34 20.61 -8.09
CA GLY A 134 37.03 21.36 -7.03
C GLY A 134 37.77 20.48 -6.01
N ASP A 135 37.91 20.98 -4.78
CA ASP A 135 38.67 20.33 -3.71
C ASP A 135 37.89 19.17 -3.06
N ALA A 136 38.21 17.94 -3.49
CA ALA A 136 37.61 16.74 -2.95
C ALA A 136 37.92 16.50 -1.46
N SER A 137 39.08 16.97 -0.97
CA SER A 137 39.45 16.82 0.44
C SER A 137 38.62 17.73 1.34
N PHE A 138 38.30 18.93 0.86
CA PHE A 138 37.41 19.87 1.54
C PHE A 138 35.99 19.30 1.67
N ALA A 139 35.43 18.78 0.56
CA ALA A 139 34.13 18.11 0.58
C ALA A 139 34.10 16.89 1.52
N ALA A 140 35.15 16.06 1.50
CA ALA A 140 35.28 14.90 2.37
C ALA A 140 35.32 15.28 3.86
N GLY A 141 36.01 16.37 4.22
CA GLY A 141 36.03 16.89 5.60
C GLY A 141 34.65 17.32 6.09
N ILE A 142 33.84 17.95 5.23
CA ILE A 142 32.46 18.32 5.54
C ILE A 142 31.57 17.09 5.72
N ASN A 143 31.66 16.11 4.83
CA ASN A 143 30.90 14.86 4.95
C ASN A 143 31.27 14.08 6.24
N ALA A 144 32.56 13.99 6.57
CA ALA A 144 33.03 13.36 7.80
C ALA A 144 32.46 14.05 9.05
N THR A 145 32.42 15.38 9.05
CA THR A 145 31.84 16.18 10.13
C THR A 145 30.33 15.94 10.26
N ALA A 146 29.61 15.86 9.14
CA ALA A 146 28.18 15.56 9.12
C ALA A 146 27.89 14.15 9.67
N LEU A 147 28.68 13.14 9.28
CA LEU A 147 28.57 11.79 9.81
C LEU A 147 28.84 11.76 11.33
N GLU A 148 29.84 12.50 11.81
CA GLU A 148 30.10 12.60 13.25
C GLU A 148 28.90 13.20 14.00
N GLN A 149 28.30 14.28 13.48
CA GLN A 149 27.10 14.89 14.06
C GLN A 149 25.89 13.94 14.06
N TRP A 150 25.67 13.23 12.95
CA TRP A 150 24.61 12.22 12.84
C TRP A 150 24.77 11.14 13.92
N ARG A 151 26.01 10.66 14.13
CA ARG A 151 26.33 9.61 15.09
C ARG A 151 26.34 10.06 16.55
N LYS A 152 26.41 11.37 16.81
CA LYS A 152 26.31 11.96 18.16
C LYS A 152 24.89 11.91 18.74
N ARG A 153 23.85 11.95 17.90
CA ARG A 153 22.44 11.96 18.32
C ARG A 153 21.64 10.84 17.63
N PRO A 154 22.07 9.56 17.72
CA PRO A 154 21.54 8.49 16.88
C PRO A 154 20.03 8.31 17.07
N TYR A 155 19.57 8.23 18.32
CA TYR A 155 18.14 8.00 18.62
C TYR A 155 17.24 9.19 18.25
N VAL A 156 17.77 10.42 18.23
CA VAL A 156 17.00 11.60 17.77
C VAL A 156 16.75 11.48 16.27
N TRP A 157 17.77 11.13 15.49
CA TRP A 157 17.64 10.98 14.05
C TRP A 157 16.79 9.77 13.67
N LEU A 158 16.94 8.64 14.37
CA LEU A 158 16.11 7.46 14.17
C LEU A 158 14.63 7.76 14.45
N GLN A 159 14.31 8.47 15.53
CA GLN A 159 12.94 8.87 15.83
C GLN A 159 12.39 9.79 14.73
N ARG A 160 13.14 10.82 14.32
CA ARG A 160 12.70 11.75 13.27
C ARG A 160 12.49 11.06 11.92
N LEU A 161 13.32 10.09 11.57
CA LEU A 161 13.14 9.26 10.37
C LEU A 161 11.84 8.47 10.48
N LEU A 162 11.59 7.80 11.62
CA LEU A 162 10.35 7.05 11.85
C LEU A 162 9.11 7.94 11.75
N ASP A 163 9.11 9.10 12.42
CA ASP A 163 8.00 10.05 12.38
C ASP A 163 7.72 10.53 10.95
N SER A 164 8.77 10.85 10.19
CA SER A 164 8.67 11.24 8.77
C SER A 164 8.09 10.11 7.91
N GLY A 165 8.49 8.86 8.17
CA GLY A 165 7.91 7.67 7.53
C GLY A 165 6.43 7.53 7.80
N GLN A 166 6.03 7.52 9.07
CA GLN A 166 4.63 7.38 9.50
C GLN A 166 3.72 8.45 8.89
N GLN A 167 4.17 9.70 8.83
CA GLN A 167 3.42 10.79 8.19
C GLN A 167 3.20 10.55 6.70
N ARG A 168 4.22 10.06 5.98
CA ARG A 168 4.08 9.72 4.55
C ARG A 168 3.14 8.54 4.34
N TRP A 169 3.32 7.47 5.11
CA TRP A 169 2.52 6.25 4.98
C TRP A 169 1.04 6.51 5.23
N ALA A 170 0.71 7.33 6.24
CA ALA A 170 -0.67 7.72 6.53
C ALA A 170 -1.33 8.51 5.39
N ARG A 171 -0.55 9.30 4.63
CA ARG A 171 -1.06 10.12 3.52
C ARG A 171 -1.12 9.36 2.19
N LEU A 172 -0.13 8.53 1.92
CA LEU A 172 0.12 7.96 0.59
C LEU A 172 -0.20 6.47 0.50
N GLY A 173 -0.40 5.78 1.62
CA GLY A 173 -0.66 4.33 1.66
C GLY A 173 0.53 3.48 1.24
N ALA A 174 0.26 2.19 1.05
CA ALA A 174 1.26 1.19 0.67
C ALA A 174 1.34 0.99 -0.85
N VAL A 175 2.57 0.98 -1.36
CA VAL A 175 2.82 0.79 -2.80
C VAL A 175 2.31 -0.57 -3.27
N ALA A 176 2.40 -1.59 -2.42
CA ALA A 176 2.05 -2.95 -2.81
C ALA A 176 0.54 -3.23 -2.88
N SER A 177 -0.28 -2.43 -2.17
CA SER A 177 -1.71 -2.67 -2.02
C SER A 177 -2.57 -1.70 -2.82
N LEU A 178 -2.04 -0.55 -3.24
CA LEU A 178 -2.78 0.45 -3.99
C LEU A 178 -2.78 0.19 -5.50
N LEU A 179 -3.89 0.50 -6.16
CA LEU A 179 -3.97 0.44 -7.63
C LEU A 179 -3.20 1.57 -8.31
N GLU A 180 -3.13 2.74 -7.69
CA GLU A 180 -2.39 3.91 -8.18
C GLU A 180 -1.34 4.37 -7.15
N PRO A 181 -0.24 3.61 -6.97
CA PRO A 181 0.69 3.85 -5.88
C PRO A 181 1.68 4.99 -6.16
N ASP A 182 2.13 5.68 -5.11
CA ASP A 182 3.32 6.55 -5.16
C ASP A 182 4.61 5.72 -5.02
N LEU A 183 5.31 5.50 -6.13
CA LEU A 183 6.50 4.63 -6.22
C LEU A 183 7.70 5.12 -5.38
N LYS A 184 7.68 6.40 -4.98
CA LYS A 184 8.81 7.04 -4.27
C LYS A 184 8.53 7.15 -2.79
N ASP A 185 7.47 7.86 -2.43
CA ASP A 185 7.17 8.30 -1.08
C ASP A 185 6.03 7.48 -0.43
N GLY A 186 5.45 6.49 -1.12
CA GLY A 186 4.57 5.48 -0.51
C GLY A 186 5.30 4.51 0.41
N ARG A 187 4.56 3.78 1.25
CA ARG A 187 5.11 2.72 2.13
C ARG A 187 5.60 1.55 1.29
N GLY A 188 6.82 1.08 1.56
CA GLY A 188 7.54 0.14 0.70
C GLY A 188 8.19 0.79 -0.54
N GLY A 189 8.10 2.11 -0.68
CA GLY A 189 8.67 2.86 -1.80
C GLY A 189 10.18 3.12 -1.69
N LEU A 190 10.72 3.82 -2.69
CA LEU A 190 12.15 4.18 -2.76
C LEU A 190 12.65 4.95 -1.51
N ARG A 191 11.79 5.79 -0.93
CA ARG A 191 12.13 6.59 0.25
C ARG A 191 12.34 5.71 1.49
N ASP A 192 11.58 4.64 1.64
CA ASP A 192 11.72 3.72 2.78
C ASP A 192 13.08 2.99 2.70
N HIS A 193 13.48 2.57 1.50
CA HIS A 193 14.82 2.03 1.27
C HIS A 193 15.93 3.06 1.59
N ASP A 194 15.78 4.32 1.18
CA ASP A 194 16.72 5.39 1.54
C ASP A 194 16.77 5.64 3.06
N MET A 195 15.62 5.61 3.74
CA MET A 195 15.53 5.76 5.20
C MET A 195 16.28 4.66 5.94
N LEU A 196 16.17 3.40 5.52
CA LEU A 196 16.98 2.31 6.07
C LEU A 196 18.48 2.58 5.89
N ARG A 197 18.89 3.05 4.71
CA ARG A 197 20.30 3.42 4.46
C ARG A 197 20.77 4.54 5.40
N TRP A 198 19.97 5.57 5.62
CA TRP A 198 20.31 6.67 6.53
C TRP A 198 20.34 6.22 7.99
N ALA A 199 19.38 5.39 8.40
CA ALA A 199 19.33 4.83 9.74
C ALA A 199 20.61 4.03 10.05
N LEU A 200 21.08 3.19 9.12
CA LEU A 200 22.32 2.44 9.30
C LEU A 200 23.58 3.32 9.40
N ARG A 201 23.56 4.57 8.92
CA ARG A 201 24.70 5.52 9.06
C ARG A 201 24.95 5.97 10.49
N VAL A 202 24.00 5.74 11.42
CA VAL A 202 24.25 5.95 12.86
C VAL A 202 25.34 5.03 13.41
N ASP A 203 25.66 3.95 12.69
CA ASP A 203 26.83 3.08 12.94
C ASP A 203 26.85 2.51 14.37
N ARG A 204 25.71 1.93 14.77
CA ARG A 204 25.49 1.30 16.06
C ARG A 204 25.21 -0.18 15.89
N PRO A 205 25.94 -1.10 16.57
CA PRO A 205 25.72 -2.54 16.45
C PRO A 205 24.27 -2.96 16.73
N GLU A 206 23.64 -2.33 17.72
CA GLU A 206 22.25 -2.61 18.10
C GLU A 206 21.23 -2.16 17.03
N VAL A 207 21.54 -1.14 16.24
CA VAL A 207 20.71 -0.69 15.11
C VAL A 207 20.95 -1.59 13.91
N ALA A 208 22.20 -1.95 13.63
CA ALA A 208 22.52 -2.91 12.57
C ALA A 208 21.85 -4.28 12.82
N ALA A 209 21.83 -4.73 14.08
CA ALA A 209 21.15 -5.97 14.49
C ALA A 209 19.62 -5.91 14.36
N ALA A 210 19.01 -4.74 14.17
CA ALA A 210 17.58 -4.62 13.90
C ALA A 210 17.23 -5.16 12.50
N MET A 211 18.15 -5.05 11.53
CA MET A 211 17.99 -5.64 10.19
C MET A 211 18.03 -7.17 10.26
N GLU A 212 17.04 -7.83 9.66
CA GLU A 212 17.00 -9.30 9.59
C GLU A 212 17.86 -9.88 8.47
N SER A 213 18.05 -9.09 7.42
CA SER A 213 18.81 -9.42 6.23
C SER A 213 19.68 -8.22 5.85
N PRO A 214 20.79 -8.43 5.10
CA PRO A 214 21.57 -7.35 4.53
C PRO A 214 20.69 -6.38 3.72
N ILE A 215 20.99 -5.08 3.79
CA ILE A 215 20.23 -4.07 3.03
C ILE A 215 20.43 -4.23 1.51
N GLU A 216 21.51 -4.89 1.12
CA GLU A 216 21.84 -5.22 -0.26
C GLU A 216 20.78 -6.13 -0.91
N ASP A 217 20.06 -6.94 -0.12
CA ASP A 217 18.96 -7.77 -0.60
C ASP A 217 17.78 -6.92 -1.13
N LEU A 218 17.70 -5.64 -0.71
CA LEU A 218 16.69 -4.68 -1.18
C LEU A 218 17.10 -3.92 -2.44
N ALA A 219 18.31 -4.15 -2.97
CA ALA A 219 18.79 -3.46 -4.16
C ALA A 219 17.92 -3.75 -5.39
N ALA A 220 17.66 -5.03 -5.70
CA ALA A 220 16.84 -5.40 -6.85
C ALA A 220 15.38 -4.87 -6.76
N PRO A 221 14.67 -5.00 -5.62
CA PRO A 221 13.38 -4.34 -5.42
C PRO A 221 13.40 -2.83 -5.67
N ALA A 222 14.38 -2.11 -5.09
CA ALA A 222 14.49 -0.66 -5.26
C ALA A 222 14.84 -0.29 -6.72
N GLU A 223 15.60 -1.12 -7.42
CA GLU A 223 15.93 -0.91 -8.83
C GLU A 223 14.69 -1.05 -9.73
N LEU A 224 13.80 -1.99 -9.44
CA LEU A 224 12.54 -2.15 -10.17
C LEU A 224 11.63 -0.92 -9.98
N LEU A 225 11.45 -0.46 -8.73
CA LEU A 225 10.65 0.75 -8.45
C LEU A 225 11.26 2.00 -9.11
N LEU A 226 12.59 2.13 -9.09
CA LEU A 226 13.29 3.22 -9.77
C LEU A 226 13.09 3.14 -11.28
N ALA A 227 13.13 1.94 -11.85
CA ALA A 227 12.93 1.75 -13.28
C ALA A 227 11.52 2.18 -13.71
N ALA A 228 10.48 1.69 -13.01
CA ALA A 228 9.11 2.11 -13.25
C ALA A 228 8.92 3.63 -13.12
N ARG A 229 9.54 4.25 -12.11
CA ARG A 229 9.50 5.71 -11.94
C ARG A 229 10.19 6.46 -13.09
N CYS A 230 11.29 5.93 -13.65
CA CYS A 230 11.94 6.54 -14.81
C CYS A 230 11.06 6.46 -16.05
N GLU A 231 10.42 5.31 -16.28
CA GLU A 231 9.52 5.12 -17.41
C GLU A 231 8.23 5.93 -17.27
N LEU A 232 7.70 6.07 -16.05
CA LEU A 232 6.57 6.97 -15.75
C LEU A 232 6.91 8.42 -16.11
N HIS A 233 8.10 8.91 -15.74
CA HIS A 233 8.54 10.25 -16.14
C HIS A 233 8.70 10.38 -17.65
N ARG A 234 9.21 9.35 -18.34
CA ARG A 234 9.37 9.34 -19.81
C ARG A 234 8.02 9.32 -20.51
N ALA A 235 7.06 8.55 -20.00
CA ALA A 235 5.72 8.42 -20.53
C ALA A 235 4.92 9.74 -20.40
N THR A 236 4.96 10.35 -19.22
CA THR A 236 4.17 11.55 -18.90
C THR A 236 4.86 12.87 -19.28
N GLY A 237 6.19 12.84 -19.45
CA GLY A 237 7.02 14.04 -19.58
C GLY A 237 7.07 14.90 -18.30
N ARG A 238 6.60 14.37 -17.17
CA ARG A 238 6.43 15.11 -15.91
C ARG A 238 7.19 14.44 -14.76
N ALA A 239 7.44 15.23 -13.71
CA ALA A 239 8.05 14.77 -12.47
C ALA A 239 6.97 14.25 -11.52
N VAL A 240 6.37 13.11 -11.84
CA VAL A 240 5.28 12.48 -11.07
C VAL A 240 5.74 11.15 -10.50
N ASN A 241 5.29 10.82 -9.28
CA ASN A 241 5.64 9.55 -8.63
C ASN A 241 4.45 8.58 -8.53
N VAL A 242 3.23 9.07 -8.73
CA VAL A 242 2.00 8.26 -8.70
C VAL A 242 1.82 7.58 -10.05
N LEU A 243 1.77 6.25 -10.05
CA LEU A 243 1.53 5.44 -11.23
C LEU A 243 0.02 5.25 -11.45
N LEU A 244 -0.59 6.19 -12.17
CA LEU A 244 -2.03 6.17 -12.47
C LEU A 244 -2.39 5.01 -13.41
N LEU A 245 -3.62 4.52 -13.33
CA LEU A 245 -4.13 3.41 -14.15
C LEU A 245 -3.89 3.63 -15.65
N GLN A 246 -4.14 4.87 -16.12
CA GLN A 246 -3.95 5.25 -17.52
C GLN A 246 -2.50 5.19 -18.01
N ASP A 247 -1.52 5.25 -17.10
CA ASP A 247 -0.09 5.25 -17.43
C ASP A 247 0.52 3.84 -17.34
N GLN A 248 -0.15 2.88 -16.68
CA GLN A 248 0.39 1.56 -16.37
C GLN A 248 0.71 0.74 -17.62
N ASP A 249 -0.18 0.69 -18.61
CA ASP A 249 0.06 -0.11 -19.83
C ASP A 249 1.31 0.39 -20.58
N ARG A 250 1.46 1.71 -20.68
CA ARG A 250 2.61 2.33 -21.34
C ARG A 250 3.92 2.10 -20.59
N VAL A 251 3.88 2.15 -19.26
CA VAL A 251 5.06 1.82 -18.43
C VAL A 251 5.39 0.34 -18.52
N ALA A 252 4.39 -0.53 -18.56
CA ALA A 252 4.58 -1.98 -18.69
C ALA A 252 5.27 -2.34 -20.02
N GLU A 253 4.76 -1.81 -21.14
CA GLU A 253 5.37 -1.99 -22.46
C GLU A 253 6.82 -1.49 -22.49
N ALA A 254 7.08 -0.29 -21.95
CA ALA A 254 8.41 0.30 -21.87
C ALA A 254 9.41 -0.54 -21.06
N MET A 255 8.94 -1.27 -20.06
CA MET A 255 9.75 -2.15 -19.21
C MET A 255 9.80 -3.60 -19.70
N GLY A 256 9.08 -3.93 -20.79
CA GLY A 256 9.04 -5.27 -21.36
C GLY A 256 8.18 -6.27 -20.59
N PHE A 257 7.20 -5.80 -19.80
CA PHE A 257 6.18 -6.66 -19.22
C PHE A 257 5.11 -6.99 -20.27
N ALA A 258 4.42 -8.12 -20.07
CA ALA A 258 3.36 -8.56 -20.98
C ALA A 258 2.17 -7.59 -21.00
N ASP A 259 1.82 -7.05 -19.83
CA ASP A 259 0.74 -6.10 -19.61
C ASP A 259 0.94 -5.35 -18.28
N ALA A 260 0.05 -4.39 -18.00
CA ALA A 260 0.06 -3.65 -16.74
C ALA A 260 -0.15 -4.52 -15.50
N ASP A 261 -0.88 -5.63 -15.57
CA ASP A 261 -1.12 -6.47 -14.40
C ASP A 261 0.15 -7.24 -14.01
N ALA A 262 0.90 -7.72 -15.00
CA ALA A 262 2.22 -8.30 -14.80
C ALA A 262 3.21 -7.28 -14.22
N LEU A 263 3.19 -6.03 -14.69
CA LEU A 263 3.98 -4.94 -14.10
C LEU A 263 3.59 -4.74 -12.63
N MET A 264 2.31 -4.53 -12.34
CA MET A 264 1.82 -4.23 -11.00
C MET A 264 2.12 -5.36 -10.01
N LEU A 265 1.94 -6.63 -10.41
CA LEU A 265 2.32 -7.79 -9.60
C LEU A 265 3.80 -7.76 -9.18
N ASN A 266 4.70 -7.43 -10.12
CA ASN A 266 6.14 -7.34 -9.84
C ASN A 266 6.49 -6.12 -8.97
N LEU A 267 5.82 -4.98 -9.19
CA LEU A 267 5.97 -3.79 -8.35
C LEU A 267 5.50 -4.05 -6.91
N SER A 268 4.36 -4.72 -6.72
CA SER A 268 3.86 -5.10 -5.40
C SER A 268 4.81 -6.06 -4.69
N GLY A 269 5.37 -7.05 -5.40
CA GLY A 269 6.39 -7.93 -4.84
C GLY A 269 7.64 -7.18 -4.37
N ALA A 270 8.14 -6.23 -5.16
CA ALA A 270 9.27 -5.39 -4.79
C ALA A 270 8.95 -4.46 -3.60
N ALA A 271 7.79 -3.81 -3.62
CA ALA A 271 7.34 -2.92 -2.57
C ALA A 271 7.15 -3.66 -1.24
N HIS A 272 6.51 -4.83 -1.25
CA HIS A 272 6.38 -5.66 -0.06
C HIS A 272 7.75 -6.04 0.51
N ALA A 273 8.74 -6.37 -0.33
CA ALA A 273 10.09 -6.70 0.13
C ALA A 273 10.71 -5.56 0.96
N ILE A 274 10.57 -4.32 0.49
CA ILE A 274 11.05 -3.11 1.18
C ILE A 274 10.20 -2.80 2.42
N GLU A 275 8.87 -2.86 2.29
CA GLU A 275 7.92 -2.59 3.38
C GLU A 275 8.19 -3.47 4.59
N TRP A 276 8.32 -4.78 4.40
CA TRP A 276 8.60 -5.71 5.49
C TRP A 276 9.94 -5.45 6.19
N ALA A 277 10.99 -5.18 5.41
CA ALA A 277 12.28 -4.84 5.98
C ALA A 277 12.18 -3.54 6.80
N THR A 278 11.39 -2.58 6.30
CA THR A 278 11.12 -1.29 6.92
C THR A 278 10.35 -1.44 8.21
N GLU A 279 9.18 -2.10 8.20
CA GLU A 279 8.35 -2.36 9.39
C GLU A 279 9.15 -3.00 10.52
N ARG A 280 9.81 -4.13 10.23
CA ARG A 280 10.52 -4.89 11.28
C ARG A 280 11.73 -4.15 11.81
N PHE A 281 12.45 -3.45 10.94
CA PHE A 281 13.57 -2.61 11.35
C PHE A 281 13.06 -1.52 12.30
N TRP A 282 12.01 -0.80 11.93
CA TRP A 282 11.50 0.31 12.72
C TRP A 282 10.82 -0.15 14.01
N ASP A 283 10.10 -1.27 14.03
CA ASP A 283 9.56 -1.85 15.27
C ASP A 283 10.66 -2.12 16.30
N ARG A 284 11.80 -2.66 15.86
CA ARG A 284 12.96 -2.93 16.72
C ARG A 284 13.69 -1.67 17.12
N VAL A 285 13.87 -0.73 16.19
CA VAL A 285 14.49 0.56 16.46
C VAL A 285 13.64 1.39 17.41
N GLU A 286 12.33 1.38 17.29
CA GLU A 286 11.43 2.09 18.20
C GLU A 286 11.59 1.53 19.63
N ARG A 287 11.61 0.20 19.80
CA ARG A 287 11.90 -0.42 21.09
C ARG A 287 13.24 0.05 21.68
N LEU A 288 14.27 0.11 20.84
CA LEU A 288 15.60 0.57 21.22
C LEU A 288 15.62 2.05 21.61
N VAL A 289 14.91 2.90 20.86
CA VAL A 289 14.77 4.33 21.15
C VAL A 289 14.04 4.52 22.48
N ARG A 290 12.92 3.82 22.71
CA ARG A 290 12.16 3.86 23.97
C ARG A 290 12.99 3.38 25.16
N SER A 291 13.90 2.42 24.97
CA SER A 291 14.79 1.92 26.03
C SER A 291 16.04 2.79 26.26
N GLY A 292 16.21 3.87 25.50
CA GLY A 292 17.40 4.72 25.55
C GLY A 292 18.68 3.98 25.15
N GLY A 293 18.59 3.04 24.21
CA GLY A 293 19.73 2.26 23.73
C GLY A 293 20.05 1.02 24.56
N ARG A 294 19.27 0.71 25.60
CA ARG A 294 19.54 -0.41 26.51
C ARG A 294 18.86 -1.68 26.02
N THR A 295 19.63 -2.73 25.78
CA THR A 295 19.10 -4.07 25.53
C THR A 295 18.87 -4.77 26.87
N ARG A 296 17.62 -5.20 27.14
CA ARG A 296 17.28 -6.01 28.31
C ARG A 296 17.10 -7.46 27.88
N ALA A 297 17.48 -8.40 28.74
CA ALA A 297 17.11 -9.80 28.55
C ALA A 297 15.58 -9.92 28.56
N ALA A 298 15.02 -10.42 27.46
CA ALA A 298 13.59 -10.59 27.32
C ALA A 298 13.10 -11.74 28.20
N THR A 299 12.04 -11.51 28.96
CA THR A 299 11.33 -12.59 29.65
C THR A 299 10.32 -13.20 28.68
N ALA A 300 10.39 -14.52 28.48
CA ALA A 300 9.40 -15.25 27.68
C ALA A 300 8.06 -15.26 28.42
N VAL A 301 6.99 -14.84 27.75
CA VAL A 301 5.61 -14.96 28.28
C VAL A 301 4.82 -15.90 27.37
N PRO A 302 4.22 -16.99 27.88
CA PRO A 302 3.36 -17.83 27.06
C PRO A 302 2.15 -17.06 26.52
N LEU A 303 1.90 -17.14 25.21
CA LEU A 303 0.70 -16.58 24.56
C LEU A 303 -0.37 -17.65 24.31
N ALA A 304 0.08 -18.82 23.87
CA ALA A 304 -0.76 -19.97 23.54
C ALA A 304 0.10 -21.24 23.66
N PRO A 305 -0.48 -22.45 23.63
CA PRO A 305 0.29 -23.69 23.57
C PRO A 305 1.32 -23.66 22.42
N GLY A 306 2.59 -23.82 22.76
CA GLY A 306 3.70 -23.74 21.82
C GLY A 306 4.11 -22.33 21.36
N VAL A 307 3.50 -21.25 21.87
CA VAL A 307 3.78 -19.88 21.43
C VAL A 307 4.25 -19.00 22.59
N LEU A 308 5.38 -18.32 22.42
CA LEU A 308 5.99 -17.41 23.40
C LEU A 308 6.05 -15.99 22.85
N LEU A 309 5.73 -15.01 23.67
CA LEU A 309 6.05 -13.60 23.44
C LEU A 309 7.46 -13.32 23.96
N LEU A 310 8.34 -12.86 23.07
CA LEU A 310 9.71 -12.42 23.38
C LEU A 310 10.00 -11.15 22.59
N ASN A 311 10.50 -10.11 23.25
CA ASN A 311 10.82 -8.82 22.61
C ASN A 311 9.66 -8.22 21.79
N GLU A 312 8.43 -8.35 22.29
CA GLU A 312 7.21 -7.92 21.59
C GLU A 312 6.94 -8.65 20.25
N GLU A 313 7.64 -9.75 19.97
CA GLU A 313 7.41 -10.63 18.82
C GLU A 313 6.90 -12.00 19.29
N ALA A 314 6.05 -12.64 18.50
CA ALA A 314 5.65 -14.03 18.73
C ALA A 314 6.74 -14.99 18.21
N HIS A 315 7.11 -15.95 19.04
CA HIS A 315 8.10 -16.99 18.77
C HIS A 315 7.52 -18.37 19.03
N ILE A 316 8.02 -19.34 18.26
CA ILE A 316 7.74 -20.75 18.48
C ILE A 316 8.50 -21.21 19.73
N ALA A 317 7.77 -21.84 20.65
CA ALA A 317 8.33 -22.42 21.86
C ALA A 317 9.22 -23.63 21.53
N PRO A 318 10.23 -23.94 22.36
CA PRO A 318 11.14 -25.07 22.11
C PRO A 318 10.45 -26.44 22.05
N ASP A 319 9.32 -26.60 22.73
CA ASP A 319 8.53 -27.82 22.87
C ASP A 319 7.33 -27.89 21.91
N ALA A 320 7.18 -26.91 21.02
CA ALA A 320 6.07 -26.85 20.08
C ALA A 320 6.16 -27.96 19.02
N ASP A 321 5.03 -28.62 18.76
CA ASP A 321 4.86 -29.50 17.60
C ASP A 321 4.58 -28.66 16.35
N VAL A 322 5.64 -28.34 15.61
CA VAL A 322 5.56 -27.53 14.39
C VAL A 322 5.05 -28.29 13.18
N ASP A 323 4.96 -29.62 13.26
CA ASP A 323 4.49 -30.48 12.17
C ASP A 323 2.98 -30.75 12.28
N GLU A 324 2.34 -30.43 13.41
CA GLU A 324 0.89 -30.40 13.56
C GLU A 324 0.27 -29.41 12.56
N GLN A 325 -0.67 -29.89 11.73
CA GLN A 325 -1.31 -29.10 10.65
C GLN A 325 -1.90 -27.76 11.14
N ALA A 326 -2.50 -27.74 12.33
CA ALA A 326 -3.12 -26.54 12.91
C ALA A 326 -2.13 -25.52 13.46
N TYR A 327 -0.86 -25.90 13.65
CA TYR A 327 0.10 -25.10 14.41
C TYR A 327 0.42 -23.76 13.74
N VAL A 328 0.49 -23.72 12.41
CA VAL A 328 0.72 -22.46 11.66
C VAL A 328 -0.36 -21.42 11.96
N PHE A 329 -1.63 -21.83 11.97
CA PHE A 329 -2.75 -20.93 12.23
C PHE A 329 -2.89 -20.61 13.71
N ARG A 330 -2.56 -21.55 14.61
CA ARG A 330 -2.51 -21.28 16.05
C ARG A 330 -1.42 -20.26 16.39
N PHE A 331 -0.24 -20.40 15.79
CA PHE A 331 0.85 -19.44 15.94
C PHE A 331 0.46 -18.06 15.42
N ALA A 332 -0.10 -17.99 14.21
CA ALA A 332 -0.57 -16.76 13.59
C ALA A 332 -1.71 -16.10 14.38
N ALA A 333 -2.73 -16.85 14.78
CA ALA A 333 -3.85 -16.34 15.57
C ALA A 333 -3.38 -15.81 16.92
N ALA A 334 -2.50 -16.53 17.62
CA ALA A 334 -1.94 -16.07 18.90
C ALA A 334 -1.17 -14.75 18.77
N ALA A 335 -0.41 -14.59 17.68
CA ALA A 335 0.30 -13.35 17.37
C ALA A 335 -0.68 -12.20 17.06
N ALA A 336 -1.65 -12.45 16.18
CA ALA A 336 -2.63 -11.46 15.73
C ALA A 336 -3.54 -10.96 16.87
N HIS A 337 -4.08 -11.88 17.69
CA HIS A 337 -4.90 -11.53 18.86
C HIS A 337 -4.11 -10.78 19.93
N ALA A 338 -2.80 -11.01 20.04
CA ALA A 338 -1.93 -10.24 20.93
C ALA A 338 -1.53 -8.86 20.34
N GLY A 339 -1.85 -8.59 19.07
CA GLY A 339 -1.38 -7.41 18.33
C GLY A 339 0.13 -7.38 18.19
N ARG A 340 0.78 -8.55 18.01
CA ARG A 340 2.24 -8.69 17.98
C ARG A 340 2.72 -9.31 16.67
N PRO A 341 3.80 -8.80 16.07
CA PRO A 341 4.38 -9.40 14.87
C PRO A 341 4.98 -10.79 15.16
N MET A 342 4.95 -11.68 14.17
CA MET A 342 5.61 -12.98 14.23
C MET A 342 7.11 -12.86 13.95
N SER A 343 7.97 -13.60 14.66
CA SER A 343 9.41 -13.57 14.39
C SER A 343 9.74 -14.21 13.03
N GLY A 344 10.61 -13.57 12.24
CA GLY A 344 11.03 -14.10 10.93
C GLY A 344 11.73 -15.46 11.03
N ARG A 345 12.41 -15.74 12.15
CA ARG A 345 12.98 -17.07 12.44
C ARG A 345 11.90 -18.14 12.57
N SER A 346 10.83 -17.85 13.29
CA SER A 346 9.71 -18.78 13.45
C SER A 346 9.00 -19.04 12.13
N LEU A 347 8.76 -17.99 11.33
CA LEU A 347 8.16 -18.13 10.00
C LEU A 347 9.03 -18.99 9.07
N ARG A 348 10.35 -18.77 9.04
CA ARG A 348 11.28 -19.62 8.28
C ARG A 348 11.24 -21.08 8.72
N MET A 349 11.16 -21.33 10.01
CA MET A 349 11.08 -22.70 10.54
C MET A 349 9.81 -23.39 10.07
N LEU A 350 8.65 -22.72 10.14
CA LEU A 350 7.38 -23.22 9.61
C LEU A 350 7.43 -23.44 8.10
N ALA A 351 8.09 -22.55 7.35
CA ALA A 351 8.22 -22.67 5.91
C ALA A 351 9.04 -23.90 5.49
N SER A 352 10.03 -24.27 6.30
CA SER A 352 10.88 -25.45 6.07
C SER A 352 10.27 -26.77 6.54
N ARG A 353 9.11 -26.76 7.20
CA ARG A 353 8.47 -27.91 7.87
C ARG A 353 6.96 -27.92 7.61
N GLY A 354 6.21 -28.85 8.20
CA GLY A 354 4.74 -28.84 8.16
C GLY A 354 4.07 -29.53 6.95
N THR A 355 2.75 -29.43 6.91
CA THR A 355 1.79 -30.14 6.03
C THR A 355 1.88 -29.78 4.53
N PRO A 356 1.92 -30.73 3.58
CA PRO A 356 1.89 -30.41 2.15
C PRO A 356 0.63 -29.65 1.72
N PRO A 357 0.68 -28.89 0.60
CA PRO A 357 -0.51 -28.20 0.07
C PRO A 357 -1.58 -29.21 -0.39
N GLY A 358 -2.85 -28.84 -0.24
CA GLY A 358 -3.98 -29.62 -0.73
C GLY A 358 -4.50 -30.72 0.20
N GLU A 359 -3.89 -30.89 1.39
CA GLU A 359 -4.39 -31.84 2.40
C GLU A 359 -5.72 -31.36 3.01
N GLU A 360 -6.64 -32.29 3.27
CA GLU A 360 -7.88 -32.00 4.01
C GLU A 360 -7.57 -31.53 5.42
N TRP A 361 -8.30 -30.54 5.90
CA TRP A 361 -8.06 -29.94 7.19
C TRP A 361 -8.71 -30.73 8.30
N THR A 362 -7.96 -30.92 9.39
CA THR A 362 -8.54 -31.38 10.65
C THR A 362 -9.47 -30.31 11.24
N GLU A 363 -10.39 -30.73 12.10
CA GLU A 363 -11.25 -29.82 12.88
C GLU A 363 -10.43 -28.76 13.65
N THR A 364 -9.28 -29.17 14.21
CA THR A 364 -8.38 -28.28 14.94
C THR A 364 -7.78 -27.22 14.02
N THR A 365 -7.40 -27.59 12.79
CA THR A 365 -6.88 -26.67 11.78
C THR A 365 -7.94 -25.65 11.37
N ARG A 366 -9.16 -26.11 11.06
CA ARG A 366 -10.30 -25.26 10.73
C ARG A 366 -10.58 -24.23 11.84
N ARG A 367 -10.63 -24.67 13.10
CA ARG A 367 -10.84 -23.77 14.25
C ARG A 367 -9.72 -22.76 14.41
N ALA A 368 -8.46 -23.18 14.25
CA ALA A 368 -7.32 -22.27 14.33
C ALA A 368 -7.35 -21.23 13.20
N PHE A 369 -7.76 -21.63 11.99
CA PHE A 369 -7.95 -20.73 10.86
C PHE A 369 -9.06 -19.71 11.08
N VAL A 370 -10.24 -20.15 11.51
CA VAL A 370 -11.35 -19.23 11.85
C VAL A 370 -10.95 -18.27 12.97
N SER A 371 -10.20 -18.74 13.97
CA SER A 371 -9.64 -17.87 15.02
C SER A 371 -8.68 -16.81 14.46
N LEU A 372 -7.85 -17.17 13.47
CA LEU A 372 -6.99 -16.23 12.76
C LEU A 372 -7.83 -15.19 12.00
N LEU A 373 -8.82 -15.62 11.21
CA LEU A 373 -9.71 -14.70 10.48
C LEU A 373 -10.45 -13.73 11.43
N GLY A 374 -10.80 -14.20 12.63
CA GLY A 374 -11.44 -13.39 13.67
C GLY A 374 -10.51 -12.46 14.46
N SER A 375 -9.30 -12.18 13.97
CA SER A 375 -8.32 -11.30 14.64
C SER A 375 -8.49 -9.81 14.31
N GLY A 376 -9.48 -9.45 13.50
CA GLY A 376 -9.82 -8.07 13.16
C GLY A 376 -8.70 -7.37 12.40
N GLN A 377 -8.37 -6.14 12.80
CA GLN A 377 -7.39 -5.29 12.10
C GLN A 377 -5.96 -5.86 12.09
N SER A 378 -5.64 -6.80 13.00
CA SER A 378 -4.34 -7.51 13.00
C SER A 378 -4.24 -8.59 11.92
N LEU A 379 -5.35 -8.93 11.24
CA LEU A 379 -5.40 -10.00 10.26
C LEU A 379 -4.47 -9.73 9.06
N ALA A 380 -4.63 -8.58 8.41
CA ALA A 380 -3.91 -8.24 7.20
C ALA A 380 -2.38 -8.35 7.35
N PRO A 381 -1.72 -7.68 8.31
CA PRO A 381 -0.27 -7.81 8.50
C PRO A 381 0.15 -9.24 8.88
N THR A 382 -0.73 -10.01 9.53
CA THR A 382 -0.45 -11.40 9.89
C THR A 382 -0.47 -12.32 8.66
N ILE A 383 -1.46 -12.17 7.77
CA ILE A 383 -1.52 -12.95 6.51
C ILE A 383 -0.38 -12.56 5.58
N GLU A 384 -0.06 -11.27 5.45
CA GLU A 384 1.08 -10.79 4.66
C GLU A 384 2.41 -11.39 5.16
N ALA A 385 2.59 -11.48 6.49
CA ALA A 385 3.73 -12.14 7.11
C ALA A 385 3.81 -13.64 6.77
N LEU A 386 2.68 -14.35 6.77
CA LEU A 386 2.61 -15.75 6.39
C LEU A 386 2.91 -15.95 4.89
N GLU A 387 2.29 -15.15 4.04
CA GLU A 387 2.37 -15.26 2.59
C GLU A 387 3.78 -14.99 2.06
N ARG A 388 4.56 -14.11 2.72
CA ARG A 388 5.99 -13.93 2.41
C ARG A 388 6.78 -15.24 2.42
N TYR A 389 6.40 -16.16 3.30
CA TYR A 389 7.03 -17.48 3.42
C TYR A 389 6.23 -18.57 2.70
N GLY A 390 5.25 -18.18 1.88
CA GLY A 390 4.34 -19.07 1.18
C GLY A 390 3.43 -19.87 2.10
N LEU A 391 3.32 -19.50 3.38
CA LEU A 391 2.58 -20.27 4.38
C LEU A 391 1.07 -20.15 4.21
N PHE A 392 0.55 -18.98 3.83
CA PHE A 392 -0.89 -18.83 3.61
C PHE A 392 -1.35 -19.55 2.35
N SER A 393 -0.72 -19.26 1.20
CA SER A 393 -1.01 -19.93 -0.07
C SER A 393 -0.70 -21.43 -0.08
N ARG A 394 0.01 -21.95 0.92
CA ARG A 394 0.19 -23.41 1.08
C ARG A 394 -1.11 -24.08 1.52
N PHE A 395 -1.88 -23.43 2.38
CA PHE A 395 -3.15 -23.95 2.89
C PHE A 395 -4.35 -23.50 2.06
N VAL A 396 -4.26 -22.32 1.42
CA VAL A 396 -5.27 -21.79 0.49
C VAL A 396 -4.60 -21.52 -0.87
N PRO A 397 -4.36 -22.53 -1.71
CA PRO A 397 -3.64 -22.36 -2.98
C PRO A 397 -4.22 -21.33 -3.93
N GLU A 398 -5.54 -21.17 -3.89
CA GLU A 398 -6.33 -20.24 -4.71
C GLU A 398 -6.00 -18.77 -4.40
N TRP A 399 -5.46 -18.49 -3.21
CA TRP A 399 -4.98 -17.16 -2.83
C TRP A 399 -3.95 -16.60 -3.81
N ARG A 400 -3.13 -17.47 -4.42
CA ARG A 400 -2.11 -17.05 -5.40
C ARG A 400 -2.70 -16.33 -6.60
N ALA A 401 -3.94 -16.63 -6.97
CA ALA A 401 -4.61 -16.04 -8.12
C ALA A 401 -5.06 -14.60 -7.87
N VAL A 402 -5.32 -14.24 -6.60
CA VAL A 402 -5.78 -12.90 -6.20
C VAL A 402 -4.68 -12.05 -5.55
N ARG A 403 -3.53 -12.65 -5.26
CA ARG A 403 -2.38 -11.97 -4.62
C ARG A 403 -1.86 -10.83 -5.50
N SER A 404 -1.87 -9.62 -4.96
CA SER A 404 -1.52 -8.37 -5.63
C SER A 404 -2.22 -8.18 -6.98
N LEU A 405 -3.41 -8.78 -7.16
CA LEU A 405 -4.18 -8.68 -8.39
C LEU A 405 -4.84 -7.30 -8.47
N PRO A 406 -4.57 -6.49 -9.50
CA PRO A 406 -5.22 -5.19 -9.66
C PRO A 406 -6.72 -5.31 -9.93
N GLN A 407 -7.51 -4.37 -9.40
CA GLN A 407 -8.94 -4.26 -9.65
C GLN A 407 -9.22 -3.11 -10.62
N ARG A 408 -9.46 -3.38 -11.90
CA ARG A 408 -9.69 -2.34 -12.90
C ARG A 408 -11.10 -1.76 -12.87
N ASN A 409 -11.49 -1.16 -11.74
CA ASN A 409 -12.76 -0.48 -11.56
C ASN A 409 -12.56 0.79 -10.71
N ALA A 410 -13.18 1.90 -11.12
CA ALA A 410 -13.03 3.22 -10.53
C ALA A 410 -13.39 3.32 -9.03
N PHE A 411 -14.15 2.37 -8.49
CA PHE A 411 -14.51 2.35 -7.08
C PHE A 411 -13.45 1.73 -6.17
N HIS A 412 -12.57 0.88 -6.72
CA HIS A 412 -11.59 0.15 -5.93
C HIS A 412 -10.35 0.99 -5.71
N THR A 413 -9.86 1.00 -4.48
CA THR A 413 -8.59 1.64 -4.12
C THR A 413 -7.44 0.62 -4.05
N TYR A 414 -7.79 -0.64 -3.79
CA TYR A 414 -6.84 -1.69 -3.40
C TYR A 414 -6.85 -2.91 -4.34
N THR A 415 -5.77 -3.68 -4.32
CA THR A 415 -5.67 -5.01 -4.94
C THR A 415 -6.69 -5.99 -4.32
N VAL A 416 -7.04 -7.05 -5.05
CA VAL A 416 -8.09 -8.01 -4.62
C VAL A 416 -7.75 -8.66 -3.28
N ASP A 417 -6.53 -9.11 -3.08
CA ASP A 417 -6.07 -9.69 -1.81
C ASP A 417 -6.19 -8.74 -0.62
N HIS A 418 -5.73 -7.49 -0.76
CA HIS A 418 -5.87 -6.49 0.29
C HIS A 418 -7.35 -6.19 0.59
N HIS A 419 -8.17 -6.10 -0.46
CA HIS A 419 -9.60 -5.93 -0.34
C HIS A 419 -10.24 -7.09 0.44
N LEU A 420 -9.93 -8.36 0.10
CA LEU A 420 -10.40 -9.53 0.83
C LEU A 420 -10.01 -9.48 2.32
N LEU A 421 -8.76 -9.14 2.64
CA LEU A 421 -8.30 -9.03 4.03
C LEU A 421 -9.01 -7.91 4.79
N ALA A 422 -9.23 -6.76 4.16
CA ALA A 422 -9.99 -5.65 4.73
C ALA A 422 -11.46 -6.02 4.94
N THR A 423 -12.08 -6.73 4.00
CA THR A 423 -13.46 -7.23 4.13
C THR A 423 -13.58 -8.20 5.29
N ILE A 424 -12.65 -9.14 5.47
CA ILE A 424 -12.65 -10.05 6.63
C ILE A 424 -12.45 -9.28 7.95
N ALA A 425 -11.52 -8.31 7.97
CA ALA A 425 -11.27 -7.49 9.15
C ALA A 425 -12.51 -6.65 9.55
N ASN A 426 -13.25 -6.13 8.58
CA ASN A 426 -14.52 -5.43 8.79
C ASN A 426 -15.63 -6.40 9.22
N ALA A 427 -15.70 -7.58 8.62
CA ALA A 427 -16.67 -8.62 8.95
C ALA A 427 -16.55 -9.07 10.42
N ASN A 428 -15.34 -8.97 10.99
CA ASN A 428 -15.09 -9.25 12.40
C ASN A 428 -15.90 -8.36 13.36
N GLU A 429 -16.38 -7.19 12.95
CA GLU A 429 -17.24 -6.34 13.79
C GLU A 429 -18.64 -6.95 13.99
N PHE A 430 -19.08 -7.81 13.06
CA PHE A 430 -20.44 -8.38 13.03
C PHE A 430 -20.52 -9.82 13.55
N VAL A 431 -19.40 -10.41 14.00
CA VAL A 431 -19.36 -11.82 14.47
C VAL A 431 -20.26 -12.09 15.68
N ARG A 432 -20.71 -11.05 16.38
CA ARG A 432 -21.66 -11.14 17.50
C ARG A 432 -23.12 -11.00 17.08
N ASP A 433 -23.35 -10.52 15.86
CA ASP A 433 -24.67 -10.21 15.32
C ASP A 433 -25.22 -11.34 14.44
N VAL A 434 -24.37 -12.32 14.08
CA VAL A 434 -24.73 -13.48 13.25
C VAL A 434 -24.64 -14.79 14.03
N ALA A 435 -25.47 -15.77 13.64
CA ALA A 435 -25.49 -17.09 14.28
C ALA A 435 -24.25 -17.93 13.96
N ARG A 436 -23.65 -17.72 12.78
CA ARG A 436 -22.52 -18.48 12.23
C ARG A 436 -21.34 -17.57 11.88
N PRO A 437 -20.63 -17.03 12.89
CA PRO A 437 -19.48 -16.14 12.66
C PRO A 437 -18.34 -16.82 11.89
N ASP A 438 -18.21 -18.14 12.00
CA ASP A 438 -17.28 -18.94 11.20
C ASP A 438 -17.62 -18.86 9.70
N LEU A 439 -18.89 -18.99 9.32
CA LEU A 439 -19.32 -18.87 7.93
C LEU A 439 -19.25 -17.43 7.42
N LEU A 440 -19.48 -16.43 8.27
CA LEU A 440 -19.29 -15.02 7.89
C LEU A 440 -17.83 -14.76 7.48
N LEU A 441 -16.86 -15.16 8.31
CA LEU A 441 -15.45 -14.91 8.07
C LEU A 441 -14.92 -15.69 6.86
N VAL A 442 -15.35 -16.95 6.68
CA VAL A 442 -14.98 -17.74 5.51
C VAL A 442 -15.69 -17.25 4.25
N GLY A 443 -16.96 -16.88 4.34
CA GLY A 443 -17.71 -16.25 3.23
C GLY A 443 -17.05 -14.94 2.77
N ALA A 444 -16.58 -14.11 3.71
CA ALA A 444 -15.82 -12.90 3.40
C ALA A 444 -14.49 -13.19 2.66
N LEU A 445 -13.79 -14.26 3.01
CA LEU A 445 -12.61 -14.71 2.26
C LEU A 445 -12.96 -15.20 0.85
N MET A 446 -14.11 -15.86 0.69
CA MET A 446 -14.50 -16.52 -0.56
C MET A 446 -15.20 -15.60 -1.56
N HIS A 447 -15.86 -14.53 -1.12
CA HIS A 447 -16.82 -13.78 -1.94
C HIS A 447 -16.25 -13.30 -3.28
N ASP A 448 -14.98 -12.88 -3.29
CA ASP A 448 -14.29 -12.34 -4.46
C ASP A 448 -13.07 -13.16 -4.89
N LEU A 449 -12.88 -14.35 -4.31
CA LEU A 449 -11.75 -15.23 -4.66
C LEU A 449 -11.78 -15.65 -6.14
N GLY A 450 -12.98 -15.68 -6.74
CA GLY A 450 -13.18 -15.96 -8.15
C GLY A 450 -12.60 -14.92 -9.11
N LYS A 451 -12.29 -13.68 -8.68
CA LYS A 451 -11.68 -12.64 -9.54
C LYS A 451 -10.32 -13.04 -10.12
N GLY A 452 -9.61 -13.95 -9.45
CA GLY A 452 -8.33 -14.48 -9.95
C GLY A 452 -8.46 -15.51 -11.09
N TYR A 453 -9.69 -15.87 -11.47
CA TYR A 453 -9.97 -16.95 -12.42
C TYR A 453 -10.70 -16.42 -13.68
N PRO A 454 -10.56 -17.11 -14.84
CA PRO A 454 -11.24 -16.69 -16.06
C PRO A 454 -12.77 -16.79 -15.96
N GLY A 455 -13.47 -15.84 -16.58
CA GLY A 455 -14.94 -15.84 -16.68
C GLY A 455 -15.59 -14.81 -15.76
N ASP A 456 -16.88 -14.99 -15.47
CA ASP A 456 -17.54 -14.20 -14.44
C ASP A 456 -17.02 -14.61 -13.05
N HIS A 457 -16.56 -13.62 -12.28
CA HIS A 457 -15.98 -13.84 -10.96
C HIS A 457 -16.93 -14.50 -9.96
N THR A 458 -18.24 -14.26 -10.05
CA THR A 458 -19.23 -14.88 -9.17
C THR A 458 -19.40 -16.35 -9.53
N GLU A 459 -19.57 -16.67 -10.81
CA GLU A 459 -19.65 -18.06 -11.29
C GLU A 459 -18.37 -18.86 -10.95
N ALA A 460 -17.20 -18.26 -11.20
CA ALA A 460 -15.92 -18.86 -10.85
C ALA A 460 -15.78 -19.07 -9.34
N GLY A 461 -16.16 -18.06 -8.53
CA GLY A 461 -16.15 -18.14 -7.07
C GLY A 461 -17.03 -19.26 -6.53
N VAL A 462 -18.27 -19.38 -7.04
CA VAL A 462 -19.19 -20.48 -6.71
C VAL A 462 -18.57 -21.84 -7.04
N GLY A 463 -17.92 -21.97 -8.20
CA GLY A 463 -17.23 -23.18 -8.61
C GLY A 463 -16.08 -23.60 -7.69
N LEU A 464 -15.47 -22.65 -6.97
CA LEU A 464 -14.37 -22.92 -6.03
C LEU A 464 -14.86 -23.40 -4.65
N VAL A 465 -16.09 -23.07 -4.24
CA VAL A 465 -16.56 -23.31 -2.87
C VAL A 465 -16.43 -24.77 -2.47
N ASP A 466 -16.92 -25.70 -3.29
CA ASP A 466 -16.91 -27.12 -2.94
C ASP A 466 -15.50 -27.68 -2.69
N GLU A 467 -14.53 -27.29 -3.51
CA GLU A 467 -13.14 -27.71 -3.35
C GLU A 467 -12.48 -27.03 -2.15
N VAL A 468 -12.55 -25.70 -2.08
CA VAL A 468 -11.84 -24.91 -1.07
C VAL A 468 -12.42 -25.12 0.31
N VAL A 469 -13.73 -24.91 0.45
CA VAL A 469 -14.44 -24.97 1.74
C VAL A 469 -14.62 -26.43 2.18
N GLY A 470 -14.76 -27.36 1.24
CA GLY A 470 -14.71 -28.80 1.50
C GLY A 470 -13.36 -29.23 2.09
N ARG A 471 -12.25 -28.79 1.47
CA ARG A 471 -10.88 -29.05 1.98
C ARG A 471 -10.65 -28.43 3.36
N MET A 472 -11.28 -27.29 3.67
CA MET A 472 -11.25 -26.68 5.00
C MET A 472 -12.03 -27.48 6.07
N GLY A 473 -12.73 -28.55 5.68
CA GLY A 473 -13.45 -29.44 6.60
C GLY A 473 -14.88 -28.99 6.93
N PHE A 474 -15.51 -28.15 6.10
CA PHE A 474 -16.91 -27.75 6.27
C PHE A 474 -17.89 -28.74 5.64
N GLY A 475 -19.03 -28.92 6.30
CA GLY A 475 -20.07 -29.86 5.87
C GLY A 475 -20.83 -29.39 4.61
N PRO A 476 -21.68 -30.23 4.02
CA PRO A 476 -22.48 -29.86 2.85
C PRO A 476 -23.43 -28.67 3.10
N GLU A 477 -24.05 -28.59 4.28
CA GLU A 477 -24.94 -27.48 4.64
C GLU A 477 -24.18 -26.15 4.76
N ASP A 478 -23.02 -26.17 5.41
CA ASP A 478 -22.13 -24.99 5.52
C ASP A 478 -21.67 -24.51 4.14
N ARG A 479 -21.31 -25.46 3.25
CA ARG A 479 -20.93 -25.17 1.87
C ARG A 479 -22.07 -24.53 1.09
N ARG A 480 -23.30 -25.01 1.24
CA ARG A 480 -24.48 -24.42 0.62
C ARG A 480 -24.67 -22.95 1.02
N VAL A 481 -24.49 -22.63 2.31
CA VAL A 481 -24.61 -21.26 2.81
C VAL A 481 -23.50 -20.39 2.22
N ILE A 482 -22.24 -20.85 2.22
CA ILE A 482 -21.12 -20.09 1.64
C ILE A 482 -21.30 -19.92 0.12
N THR A 483 -21.79 -20.93 -0.59
CA THR A 483 -22.14 -20.82 -2.01
C THR A 483 -23.16 -19.72 -2.24
N ALA A 484 -24.24 -19.68 -1.45
CA ALA A 484 -25.24 -18.61 -1.56
C ALA A 484 -24.66 -17.23 -1.23
N MET A 485 -23.76 -17.14 -0.24
CA MET A 485 -23.06 -15.89 0.07
C MET A 485 -22.22 -15.40 -1.11
N VAL A 486 -21.45 -16.29 -1.75
CA VAL A 486 -20.63 -15.95 -2.92
C VAL A 486 -21.51 -15.61 -4.12
N GLU A 487 -22.54 -16.41 -4.41
CA GLU A 487 -23.46 -16.20 -5.53
C GLU A 487 -24.22 -14.87 -5.44
N HIS A 488 -24.55 -14.44 -4.22
CA HIS A 488 -25.43 -13.30 -3.99
C HIS A 488 -24.75 -12.09 -3.33
N HIS A 489 -23.41 -12.04 -3.25
CA HIS A 489 -22.70 -10.95 -2.56
C HIS A 489 -23.02 -9.54 -3.10
N LEU A 490 -23.40 -9.42 -4.38
CA LEU A 490 -23.86 -8.16 -4.99
C LEU A 490 -25.38 -7.92 -4.89
N LEU A 491 -26.16 -8.92 -4.48
CA LEU A 491 -27.63 -8.86 -4.50
C LEU A 491 -28.18 -7.73 -3.62
N LEU A 492 -27.75 -7.67 -2.36
CA LEU A 492 -28.22 -6.67 -1.40
C LEU A 492 -27.76 -5.25 -1.75
N PRO A 493 -26.47 -4.96 -2.03
CA PRO A 493 -26.05 -3.59 -2.33
C PRO A 493 -26.69 -3.06 -3.62
N GLU A 494 -26.86 -3.90 -4.65
CA GLU A 494 -27.54 -3.49 -5.87
C GLU A 494 -29.04 -3.29 -5.67
N THR A 495 -29.70 -4.19 -4.94
CA THR A 495 -31.14 -4.08 -4.70
C THR A 495 -31.46 -2.86 -3.84
N ALA A 496 -30.71 -2.66 -2.75
CA ALA A 496 -30.90 -1.55 -1.82
C ALA A 496 -30.77 -0.18 -2.51
N THR A 497 -29.89 -0.06 -3.50
CA THR A 497 -29.59 1.24 -4.14
C THR A 497 -30.26 1.46 -5.50
N ARG A 498 -30.73 0.40 -6.17
CA ARG A 498 -31.29 0.48 -7.54
C ARG A 498 -32.76 0.08 -7.65
N ARG A 499 -33.39 -0.44 -6.60
CA ARG A 499 -34.79 -0.89 -6.62
C ARG A 499 -35.65 -0.10 -5.65
N ASP A 500 -36.96 -0.14 -5.88
CA ASP A 500 -37.95 0.41 -4.96
C ASP A 500 -38.18 -0.57 -3.80
N LEU A 501 -37.74 -0.19 -2.60
CA LEU A 501 -37.90 -0.98 -1.38
C LEU A 501 -39.36 -1.05 -0.90
N SER A 502 -40.20 -0.11 -1.34
CA SER A 502 -41.62 -0.09 -0.99
C SER A 502 -42.45 -1.11 -1.78
N ASP A 503 -41.93 -1.62 -2.90
CA ASP A 503 -42.55 -2.72 -3.66
C ASP A 503 -42.34 -4.05 -2.90
N PRO A 504 -43.42 -4.71 -2.42
CA PRO A 504 -43.31 -6.00 -1.72
C PRO A 504 -42.62 -7.09 -2.56
N ARG A 505 -42.63 -6.99 -3.89
CA ARG A 505 -41.95 -7.93 -4.78
C ARG A 505 -40.42 -7.84 -4.64
N THR A 506 -39.88 -6.67 -4.31
CA THR A 506 -38.45 -6.48 -4.12
C THR A 506 -37.94 -7.37 -2.98
N ALA A 507 -38.53 -7.25 -1.80
CA ALA A 507 -38.18 -8.09 -0.64
C ALA A 507 -38.50 -9.57 -0.89
N ALA A 508 -39.62 -9.88 -1.57
CA ALA A 508 -39.98 -11.27 -1.89
C ALA A 508 -38.98 -11.94 -2.84
N ASN A 509 -38.46 -11.21 -3.83
CA ASN A 509 -37.44 -11.73 -4.74
C ASN A 509 -36.12 -11.99 -4.01
N VAL A 510 -35.71 -11.09 -3.11
CA VAL A 510 -34.50 -11.30 -2.28
C VAL A 510 -34.71 -12.50 -1.36
N ALA A 511 -35.86 -12.62 -0.69
CA ALA A 511 -36.20 -13.75 0.16
C ALA A 511 -36.16 -15.09 -0.59
N ALA A 512 -36.65 -15.11 -1.83
CA ALA A 512 -36.62 -16.29 -2.68
C ALA A 512 -35.18 -16.68 -3.10
N ALA A 513 -34.30 -15.71 -3.33
CA ALA A 513 -32.90 -15.94 -3.66
C ALA A 513 -32.09 -16.45 -2.46
N VAL A 514 -32.15 -15.75 -1.32
CA VAL A 514 -31.37 -16.11 -0.11
C VAL A 514 -31.90 -17.35 0.60
N GLY A 515 -33.20 -17.66 0.44
CA GLY A 515 -33.85 -18.88 0.93
C GLY A 515 -34.15 -18.92 2.44
N ASP A 516 -33.24 -18.49 3.28
CA ASP A 516 -33.38 -18.55 4.75
C ASP A 516 -32.80 -17.33 5.47
N ARG A 517 -33.14 -17.21 6.77
CA ARG A 517 -32.79 -16.07 7.62
C ARG A 517 -31.32 -16.04 8.02
N GLU A 518 -30.68 -17.20 8.14
CA GLU A 518 -29.26 -17.27 8.49
C GLU A 518 -28.42 -16.72 7.33
N THR A 519 -28.69 -17.18 6.11
CA THR A 519 -28.07 -16.70 4.88
C THR A 519 -28.29 -15.20 4.67
N LEU A 520 -29.51 -14.68 4.90
CA LEU A 520 -29.80 -13.25 4.78
C LEU A 520 -28.92 -12.39 5.71
N HIS A 521 -28.83 -12.75 7.00
CA HIS A 521 -28.06 -11.97 7.96
C HIS A 521 -26.54 -12.05 7.72
N LEU A 522 -26.04 -13.22 7.30
CA LEU A 522 -24.64 -13.37 6.88
C LEU A 522 -24.33 -12.51 5.66
N LEU A 523 -25.23 -12.51 4.67
CA LEU A 523 -25.07 -11.72 3.45
C LEU A 523 -25.14 -10.22 3.72
N ALA A 524 -26.00 -9.78 4.64
CA ALA A 524 -26.08 -8.39 5.08
C ALA A 524 -24.80 -7.92 5.76
N ALA A 525 -24.26 -8.72 6.69
CA ALA A 525 -22.99 -8.42 7.35
C ALA A 525 -21.82 -8.40 6.36
N LEU A 526 -21.77 -9.36 5.42
CA LEU A 526 -20.79 -9.37 4.33
C LEU A 526 -20.90 -8.12 3.46
N THR A 527 -22.12 -7.74 3.06
CA THR A 527 -22.37 -6.55 2.21
C THR A 527 -21.81 -5.28 2.84
N GLU A 528 -22.08 -5.06 4.13
CA GLU A 528 -21.56 -3.88 4.83
C GLU A 528 -20.04 -3.95 4.98
N ALA A 529 -19.49 -5.11 5.33
CA ALA A 529 -18.04 -5.30 5.47
C ALA A 529 -17.27 -5.06 4.16
N ASP A 530 -17.79 -5.61 3.05
CA ASP A 530 -17.26 -5.47 1.69
C ASP A 530 -17.33 -4.01 1.23
N SER A 531 -18.51 -3.38 1.36
CA SER A 531 -18.70 -1.99 0.98
C SER A 531 -17.77 -1.02 1.72
N ARG A 532 -17.43 -1.31 2.98
CA ARG A 532 -16.45 -0.52 3.76
C ARG A 532 -15.00 -0.74 3.26
N ALA A 533 -14.70 -1.90 2.67
CA ALA A 533 -13.37 -2.27 2.17
C ALA A 533 -13.11 -1.85 0.71
N THR A 534 -14.13 -1.49 -0.07
CA THR A 534 -13.97 -1.10 -1.48
C THR A 534 -13.25 0.25 -1.65
N GLY A 535 -13.63 1.26 -0.85
CA GLY A 535 -13.07 2.62 -0.92
C GLY A 535 -13.96 3.69 -0.26
N PRO A 536 -13.47 4.94 -0.11
CA PRO A 536 -14.12 5.99 0.69
C PRO A 536 -15.52 6.42 0.22
N GLY A 537 -15.92 6.13 -1.02
CA GLY A 537 -17.27 6.43 -1.54
C GLY A 537 -18.24 5.23 -1.57
N ALA A 538 -17.75 4.03 -1.23
CA ALA A 538 -18.53 2.80 -1.37
C ALA A 538 -19.55 2.61 -0.24
N TRP A 539 -19.30 3.13 0.95
CA TRP A 539 -20.20 3.05 2.11
C TRP A 539 -20.58 4.43 2.66
N SER A 540 -21.83 4.59 3.08
CA SER A 540 -22.35 5.82 3.71
C SER A 540 -23.53 5.52 4.63
N ASP A 541 -23.87 6.45 5.52
CA ASP A 541 -25.02 6.31 6.43
C ASP A 541 -26.35 6.13 5.66
N TRP A 542 -26.48 6.77 4.49
CA TRP A 542 -27.64 6.58 3.61
C TRP A 542 -27.72 5.16 3.05
N LYS A 543 -26.60 4.59 2.55
CA LYS A 543 -26.57 3.20 2.07
C LYS A 543 -26.85 2.21 3.19
N LYS A 544 -26.36 2.50 4.39
CA LYS A 544 -26.65 1.71 5.59
C LYS A 544 -28.15 1.64 5.89
N ALA A 545 -28.83 2.79 5.86
CA ALA A 545 -30.28 2.84 6.11
C ALA A 545 -31.07 2.01 5.08
N LEU A 546 -30.73 2.11 3.79
CA LEU A 546 -31.35 1.33 2.72
C LEU A 546 -31.11 -0.17 2.87
N LEU A 547 -29.88 -0.58 3.23
CA LEU A 547 -29.56 -1.97 3.49
C LEU A 547 -30.37 -2.52 4.66
N SER A 548 -30.41 -1.79 5.79
CA SER A 548 -31.19 -2.21 6.96
C SER A 548 -32.68 -2.34 6.65
N GLU A 549 -33.27 -1.39 5.93
CA GLU A 549 -34.67 -1.47 5.50
C GLU A 549 -34.94 -2.70 4.63
N LEU A 550 -34.10 -2.96 3.62
CA LEU A 550 -34.24 -4.13 2.77
C LEU A 550 -34.13 -5.44 3.56
N VAL A 551 -33.19 -5.53 4.50
CA VAL A 551 -33.00 -6.72 5.34
C VAL A 551 -34.20 -6.96 6.25
N ASP A 552 -34.75 -5.92 6.88
CA ASP A 552 -35.94 -6.03 7.75
C ASP A 552 -37.17 -6.51 6.97
N LEU A 553 -37.40 -5.95 5.78
CA LEU A 553 -38.49 -6.35 4.89
C LEU A 553 -38.33 -7.80 4.42
N THR A 554 -37.10 -8.21 4.09
CA THR A 554 -36.80 -9.56 3.64
C THR A 554 -36.95 -10.58 4.79
N ASP A 555 -36.50 -10.25 6.00
CA ASP A 555 -36.67 -11.08 7.20
C ASP A 555 -38.15 -11.26 7.55
N ALA A 556 -38.96 -10.21 7.39
CA ALA A 556 -40.41 -10.31 7.52
C ALA A 556 -41.03 -11.26 6.48
N ALA A 557 -40.63 -11.16 5.21
CA ALA A 557 -41.10 -12.05 4.15
C ALA A 557 -40.72 -13.53 4.41
N LEU A 558 -39.49 -13.80 4.86
CA LEU A 558 -39.02 -15.15 5.21
C LEU A 558 -39.76 -15.75 6.42
N ARG A 559 -40.25 -14.93 7.35
CA ARG A 559 -41.12 -15.37 8.45
C ARG A 559 -42.55 -15.70 8.01
N GLY A 560 -42.89 -15.47 6.73
CA GLY A 560 -44.26 -15.60 6.24
C GLY A 560 -45.19 -14.54 6.81
N ALA A 561 -44.66 -13.44 7.35
CA ALA A 561 -45.49 -12.30 7.66
C ALA A 561 -46.08 -11.77 6.35
N ALA A 562 -47.39 -11.52 6.31
CA ALA A 562 -47.95 -10.71 5.24
C ALA A 562 -47.10 -9.43 5.20
N ALA A 563 -46.54 -9.10 4.02
CA ALA A 563 -45.82 -7.84 3.83
C ALA A 563 -46.62 -6.77 4.56
N PRO A 564 -46.02 -6.02 5.51
CA PRO A 564 -46.77 -5.01 6.24
C PRO A 564 -47.52 -4.23 5.19
N ALA A 565 -48.87 -4.28 5.25
CA ALA A 565 -49.72 -3.69 4.24
C ALA A 565 -49.15 -2.29 4.06
N SER A 566 -48.51 -2.04 2.91
CA SER A 566 -47.70 -0.86 2.75
C SER A 566 -48.60 0.28 3.19
N ALA A 567 -48.28 0.87 4.33
CA ALA A 567 -48.61 2.24 4.52
C ALA A 567 -47.75 2.91 3.45
N THR A 568 -48.27 2.90 2.24
CA THR A 568 -48.25 4.03 1.35
C THR A 568 -48.96 5.16 2.10
N THR A 569 -48.45 5.57 3.26
CA THR A 569 -48.04 6.96 3.38
C THR A 569 -47.12 7.18 2.20
N ARG A 570 -47.73 7.48 1.05
CA ARG A 570 -47.05 8.19 -0.02
C ARG A 570 -46.25 9.24 0.71
N SER A 571 -44.93 9.18 0.56
CA SER A 571 -44.09 10.23 1.13
C SER A 571 -44.74 11.55 0.72
N PRO A 572 -44.97 12.51 1.63
CA PRO A 572 -45.52 13.82 1.25
C PRO A 572 -44.73 14.44 0.09
N ASP A 573 -43.44 14.08 -0.02
CA ASP A 573 -42.58 14.44 -1.15
C ASP A 573 -42.98 13.77 -2.47
N LEU A 574 -43.47 12.53 -2.48
CA LEU A 574 -43.93 11.83 -3.69
C LEU A 574 -45.18 12.48 -4.27
N ASP A 575 -46.18 12.83 -3.43
CA ASP A 575 -47.36 13.56 -3.90
C ASP A 575 -47.00 14.99 -4.35
N ARG A 576 -46.08 15.65 -3.65
CA ARG A 576 -45.54 16.96 -4.06
C ARG A 576 -44.82 16.89 -5.41
N LEU A 577 -43.91 15.93 -5.57
CA LEU A 577 -43.14 15.73 -6.80
C LEU A 577 -44.04 15.32 -7.97
N ALA A 578 -44.99 14.41 -7.74
CA ALA A 578 -46.00 14.03 -8.73
C ALA A 578 -46.84 15.23 -9.18
N GLY A 579 -47.18 16.14 -8.26
CA GLY A 579 -47.86 17.39 -8.57
C GLY A 579 -47.01 18.40 -9.37
N GLN A 580 -45.68 18.30 -9.29
CA GLN A 580 -44.74 19.15 -10.01
C GLN A 580 -44.41 18.64 -11.43
N VAL A 581 -44.75 17.39 -11.75
CA VAL A 581 -44.62 16.82 -13.10
C VAL A 581 -45.83 17.22 -13.96
N THR A 582 -45.81 18.45 -14.48
CA THR A 582 -46.81 18.96 -15.43
C THR A 582 -46.34 18.80 -16.88
N ASN A 583 -47.27 18.50 -17.80
CA ASN A 583 -47.04 18.45 -19.26
C ASN A 583 -45.97 17.48 -19.82
N GLY A 584 -45.48 16.53 -19.02
CA GLY A 584 -44.54 15.49 -19.50
C GLY A 584 -43.06 15.86 -19.35
N ASP A 585 -42.77 16.96 -18.66
CA ASP A 585 -41.40 17.38 -18.33
C ASP A 585 -40.85 16.57 -17.14
N VAL A 586 -39.53 16.38 -17.13
CA VAL A 586 -38.80 15.77 -16.02
C VAL A 586 -38.55 16.86 -14.97
N HIS A 587 -39.00 16.62 -13.74
CA HIS A 587 -38.71 17.48 -12.60
C HIS A 587 -37.46 16.97 -11.88
N ILE A 588 -36.51 17.87 -11.61
CA ILE A 588 -35.27 17.56 -10.89
C ILE A 588 -35.16 18.50 -9.69
N GLU A 589 -35.04 17.92 -8.50
CA GLU A 589 -34.78 18.63 -7.26
C GLU A 589 -33.45 18.14 -6.67
N VAL A 590 -32.62 19.07 -6.20
CA VAL A 590 -31.40 18.75 -5.45
C VAL A 590 -31.69 18.98 -3.97
N VAL A 591 -31.59 17.93 -3.18
CA VAL A 591 -31.74 17.97 -1.72
C VAL A 591 -30.36 17.79 -1.10
N PRO A 592 -29.74 18.86 -0.57
CA PRO A 592 -28.45 18.75 0.08
C PRO A 592 -28.58 17.85 1.32
N GLN A 593 -27.71 16.84 1.44
CA GLN A 593 -27.52 16.07 2.68
C GLN A 593 -26.10 16.30 3.21
N ALA A 594 -25.83 15.85 4.44
CA ALA A 594 -24.59 16.14 5.15
C ALA A 594 -23.33 15.73 4.35
N ASP A 595 -23.39 14.59 3.65
CA ASP A 595 -22.23 14.01 2.96
C ASP A 595 -22.41 13.84 1.44
N VAL A 596 -23.64 13.99 0.92
CA VAL A 596 -23.97 13.84 -0.51
C VAL A 596 -25.14 14.75 -0.91
N ASP A 597 -25.17 15.19 -2.17
CA ASP A 597 -26.37 15.82 -2.75
C ASP A 597 -27.31 14.73 -3.27
N LEU A 598 -28.53 14.67 -2.74
CA LEU A 598 -29.57 13.77 -3.22
C LEU A 598 -30.30 14.43 -4.40
N LEU A 599 -30.12 13.92 -5.62
CA LEU A 599 -30.97 14.29 -6.76
C LEU A 599 -32.26 13.47 -6.72
N ARG A 600 -33.42 14.14 -6.62
CA ARG A 600 -34.74 13.55 -6.82
C ARG A 600 -35.22 13.89 -8.22
N ILE A 601 -35.42 12.86 -9.03
CA ILE A 601 -35.92 12.99 -10.41
C ILE A 601 -37.32 12.40 -10.48
N ALA A 602 -38.30 13.20 -10.89
CA ALA A 602 -39.68 12.75 -11.09
C ALA A 602 -40.08 12.95 -12.57
N SER A 603 -40.72 11.95 -13.15
CA SER A 603 -41.19 11.96 -14.54
C SER A 603 -42.47 11.14 -14.67
N ARG A 604 -43.24 11.36 -15.73
CA ARG A 604 -44.30 10.40 -16.11
C ARG A 604 -43.66 9.08 -16.53
N ASP A 605 -44.31 7.99 -16.14
CA ASP A 605 -43.96 6.64 -16.57
C ASP A 605 -44.06 6.53 -18.10
N ARG A 606 -43.01 5.99 -18.72
CA ARG A 606 -42.93 5.72 -20.16
C ARG A 606 -41.89 4.61 -20.41
N ALA A 607 -42.12 3.80 -21.43
CA ALA A 607 -41.18 2.76 -21.83
C ALA A 607 -39.78 3.37 -22.14
N GLY A 608 -38.74 2.81 -21.51
CA GLY A 608 -37.36 3.27 -21.65
C GLY A 608 -36.95 4.40 -20.69
N LEU A 609 -37.75 4.70 -19.67
CA LEU A 609 -37.35 5.57 -18.58
C LEU A 609 -36.79 4.73 -17.42
N PHE A 610 -35.47 4.78 -17.28
CA PHE A 610 -34.59 3.98 -16.42
C PHE A 610 -34.52 2.49 -16.76
#